data_AF-X1HR61-F1
#
_entry.id   AF-X1HR61-F1
#
_cell.length_a   1.000
_cell.length_b   1.000
_cell.length_c   1.000
_cell.angle_alpha   90.00
_cell.angle_beta   90.00
_cell.angle_gamma   90.00
#
_symmetry.space_group_name_H-M   'P 1'
#
loop_
_entity.id
_entity.type
_entity.pdbx_description
1 polymer ?
#
loop_
_entity_poly.entity_id
_entity_poly.type
_entity_poly.pdbx_seq_one_letter_code
_entity_poly.pdbx_strand_id
1 'polypeptide(L)'
;HEFNMGKWEPDESTTVRTGDQENPYVEDYWDLHEMDYWDSHQVYFWIIPANVTGTWKVTIPDITGKNELTLKLDQEFQRVRGEAFEGISPIPVFIKDEKIKGNILQFTMERKLKGRTESMHFEGRVQDHIMQGTLKIEGRPGKEKIKWKARLVN
;
A
#
# COMPACT_ATOMS: atom_id res chain seq x y z
N HIS A 1 -3.78 -17.80 -23.53
CA HIS A 1 -2.77 -16.75 -23.24
C HIS A 1 -2.82 -16.45 -21.75
N GLU A 2 -1.68 -16.45 -21.05
CA GLU A 2 -1.61 -15.99 -19.66
C GLU A 2 -1.11 -14.55 -19.65
N PHE A 3 -1.91 -13.62 -19.11
CA PHE A 3 -1.60 -12.18 -19.08
C PHE A 3 -0.93 -11.75 -17.76
N ASN A 4 -0.17 -12.63 -17.11
CA ASN A 4 0.49 -12.32 -15.86
C ASN A 4 1.67 -11.33 -16.07
N MET A 5 1.99 -10.53 -15.05
CA MET A 5 3.12 -9.58 -15.07
C MET A 5 4.37 -10.15 -14.38
N GLY A 6 4.58 -11.47 -14.45
CA GLY A 6 5.70 -12.14 -13.79
C GLY A 6 5.68 -11.96 -12.27
N LYS A 7 6.70 -11.29 -11.72
CA LYS A 7 6.84 -11.08 -10.27
C LYS A 7 5.84 -10.06 -9.68
N TRP A 8 5.18 -9.27 -10.53
CA TRP A 8 4.20 -8.30 -10.07
C TRP A 8 2.83 -8.98 -9.93
N GLU A 9 2.53 -9.40 -8.71
CA GLU A 9 1.24 -10.00 -8.34
C GLU A 9 0.10 -8.99 -8.51
N PRO A 10 -1.07 -9.42 -9.05
CA PRO A 10 -2.25 -8.57 -9.19
C PRO A 10 -2.85 -8.20 -7.83
N ASP A 11 -3.51 -7.05 -7.78
CA ASP A 11 -4.31 -6.64 -6.63
C ASP A 11 -5.58 -7.48 -6.52
N GLU A 12 -6.20 -7.78 -7.67
CA GLU A 12 -7.41 -8.61 -7.76
C GLU A 12 -7.34 -9.52 -8.99
N SER A 13 -8.01 -10.67 -8.91
CA SER A 13 -8.17 -11.55 -10.07
C SER A 13 -9.50 -12.30 -9.99
N THR A 14 -10.08 -12.64 -11.13
CA THR A 14 -11.33 -13.41 -11.21
C THR A 14 -11.30 -14.31 -12.44
N THR A 15 -12.11 -15.37 -12.41
CA THR A 15 -12.30 -16.27 -13.55
C THR A 15 -13.66 -16.01 -14.17
N VAL A 16 -13.70 -15.72 -15.46
CA VAL A 16 -14.92 -15.54 -16.24
C VAL A 16 -15.17 -16.81 -17.05
N ARG A 17 -16.38 -17.37 -16.98
CA ARG A 17 -16.80 -18.52 -17.80
C ARG A 17 -17.70 -18.03 -18.94
N THR A 18 -17.42 -18.43 -20.17
CA THR A 18 -18.20 -18.06 -21.37
C THR A 18 -19.29 -19.08 -21.76
N GLY A 19 -19.36 -20.22 -21.07
CA GLY A 19 -20.20 -21.37 -21.46
C GLY A 19 -21.68 -21.35 -21.07
N ASP A 20 -22.25 -20.25 -20.56
CA ASP A 20 -23.69 -20.20 -20.19
C ASP A 20 -24.62 -19.93 -21.39
N GLN A 21 -24.11 -20.06 -22.62
CA GLN A 21 -24.92 -19.97 -23.83
C GLN A 21 -25.21 -21.41 -24.31
N GLU A 22 -26.43 -21.90 -24.07
CA GLU A 22 -26.92 -23.14 -24.69
C GLU A 22 -26.63 -23.06 -26.19
N ASN A 23 -25.67 -23.86 -26.66
CA ASN A 23 -25.37 -23.95 -28.09
C ASN A 23 -26.46 -24.81 -28.74
N PRO A 24 -27.38 -24.21 -29.53
CA PRO A 24 -28.54 -24.93 -30.06
C PRO A 24 -28.18 -25.92 -31.18
N TYR A 25 -26.89 -26.10 -31.50
CA TYR A 25 -26.40 -26.98 -32.57
C TYR A 25 -25.66 -28.22 -32.07
N VAL A 26 -25.68 -28.52 -30.76
CA VAL A 26 -25.03 -29.73 -30.20
C VAL A 26 -26.05 -30.87 -30.11
N GLU A 27 -26.46 -31.40 -31.26
CA GLU A 27 -27.07 -32.72 -31.39
C GLU A 27 -25.94 -33.71 -31.76
N ASP A 28 -25.85 -34.82 -31.03
CA ASP A 28 -25.00 -36.00 -31.27
C ASP A 28 -23.53 -36.04 -30.78
N TYR A 29 -23.41 -36.71 -29.62
CA TYR A 29 -22.51 -37.81 -29.25
C TYR A 29 -20.97 -37.72 -29.40
N TRP A 30 -20.33 -37.67 -28.21
CA TRP A 30 -19.04 -38.24 -27.74
C TRP A 30 -18.02 -37.30 -27.07
N ASP A 31 -18.24 -35.99 -27.00
CA ASP A 31 -17.24 -35.04 -26.44
C ASP A 31 -17.68 -34.22 -25.21
N LEU A 32 -18.74 -34.62 -24.51
CA LEU A 32 -19.31 -33.85 -23.39
C LEU A 32 -18.44 -33.75 -22.12
N HIS A 33 -17.30 -34.44 -22.05
CA HIS A 33 -16.38 -34.35 -20.90
C HIS A 33 -15.13 -33.50 -21.16
N GLU A 34 -14.90 -33.05 -22.40
CA GLU A 34 -13.66 -32.37 -22.79
C GLU A 34 -13.83 -30.88 -23.17
N MET A 35 -15.07 -30.36 -23.15
CA MET A 35 -15.37 -28.97 -23.50
C MET A 35 -15.47 -27.98 -22.31
N ASP A 36 -15.33 -28.42 -21.06
CA ASP A 36 -15.43 -27.51 -19.89
C ASP A 36 -14.18 -26.65 -19.65
N TYR A 37 -13.06 -26.96 -20.32
CA TYR A 37 -11.77 -26.29 -20.07
C TYR A 37 -11.49 -25.09 -20.97
N TRP A 38 -12.24 -24.91 -22.06
CA TRP A 38 -11.96 -23.87 -23.06
C TRP A 38 -12.72 -22.55 -22.86
N ASP A 39 -13.70 -22.52 -21.95
CA ASP A 39 -14.54 -21.35 -21.72
C ASP A 39 -14.14 -20.52 -20.49
N SER A 40 -13.06 -20.89 -19.78
CA SER A 40 -12.61 -20.12 -18.62
C SER A 40 -11.49 -19.15 -18.97
N HIS A 41 -11.68 -17.88 -18.61
CA HIS A 41 -10.73 -16.80 -18.84
C HIS A 41 -10.34 -16.16 -17.51
N GLN A 42 -9.04 -16.12 -17.20
CA GLN A 42 -8.56 -15.41 -16.02
C GLN A 42 -8.41 -13.92 -16.33
N VAL A 43 -9.08 -13.10 -15.53
CA VAL A 43 -8.98 -11.64 -15.55
C VAL A 43 -8.17 -11.20 -14.35
N TYR A 44 -7.24 -10.29 -14.57
CA TYR A 44 -6.36 -9.74 -13.56
C TYR A 44 -6.48 -8.22 -13.52
N PHE A 45 -6.35 -7.65 -12.33
CA PHE A 45 -6.44 -6.22 -12.10
C PHE A 45 -5.25 -5.76 -11.26
N TRP A 46 -4.52 -4.76 -11.77
CA TRP A 46 -3.39 -4.12 -11.10
C TRP A 46 -3.68 -2.64 -10.91
N ILE A 47 -3.37 -2.14 -9.73
CA ILE A 47 -3.32 -0.73 -9.42
C ILE A 47 -1.84 -0.34 -9.36
N ILE A 48 -1.43 0.54 -10.26
CA ILE A 48 -0.05 1.04 -10.30
C ILE A 48 0.18 1.92 -9.06
N PRO A 49 1.07 1.53 -8.12
CA PRO A 49 1.35 2.34 -6.95
C PRO A 49 2.20 3.55 -7.31
N ALA A 50 1.98 4.68 -6.62
CA ALA A 50 2.89 5.81 -6.68
C ALA A 50 4.27 5.37 -6.17
N ASN A 51 5.32 5.89 -6.79
CA ASN A 51 6.68 5.65 -6.33
C ASN A 51 6.92 6.44 -5.03
N VAL A 52 7.21 5.74 -3.94
CA VAL A 52 7.51 6.32 -2.63
C VAL A 52 8.98 6.15 -2.23
N THR A 53 9.80 5.48 -3.05
CA THR A 53 11.21 5.24 -2.76
C THR A 53 11.97 6.55 -2.53
N GLY A 54 12.84 6.54 -1.52
CA GLY A 54 13.74 7.64 -1.23
C GLY A 54 13.61 8.16 0.19
N THR A 55 14.17 9.36 0.42
CA THR A 55 14.22 9.98 1.75
C THR A 55 13.28 11.16 1.84
N TRP A 56 12.40 11.12 2.83
CA TRP A 56 11.33 12.09 3.06
C TRP A 56 11.55 12.82 4.38
N LYS A 57 11.48 14.15 4.34
CA LYS A 57 11.44 14.98 5.57
C LYS A 57 9.99 15.25 5.93
N VAL A 58 9.56 14.76 7.08
CA VAL A 58 8.19 14.84 7.57
C VAL A 58 8.04 16.00 8.57
N THR A 59 6.96 16.75 8.44
CA THR A 59 6.56 17.86 9.30
C THR A 59 5.17 17.59 9.88
N ILE A 60 5.06 17.68 11.21
CA ILE A 60 3.82 17.46 11.95
C ILE A 60 3.55 18.71 12.81
N PRO A 61 2.71 19.67 12.36
CA PRO A 61 2.57 20.97 13.01
C PRO A 61 2.11 20.94 14.47
N ASP A 62 1.27 19.97 14.84
CA ASP A 62 0.67 19.88 16.18
C ASP A 62 1.50 19.10 17.21
N ILE A 63 2.68 18.62 16.82
CA ILE A 63 3.62 17.97 17.72
C ILE A 63 4.73 18.99 17.98
N THR A 64 4.60 19.74 19.08
CA THR A 64 5.60 20.73 19.52
C THR A 64 6.89 20.02 19.91
N GLY A 65 7.96 20.33 19.19
CA GLY A 65 9.30 19.78 19.39
C GLY A 65 9.96 19.62 18.03
N LYS A 66 11.21 20.06 17.88
CA LYS A 66 12.02 19.92 16.67
C LYS A 66 12.37 18.46 16.36
N ASN A 67 11.37 17.58 16.33
CA ASN A 67 11.54 16.21 15.90
C ASN A 67 11.38 16.24 14.38
N GLU A 68 12.46 16.63 13.70
CA GLU A 68 12.60 16.34 12.28
C GLU A 68 12.47 14.83 12.11
N LEU A 69 11.30 14.39 11.65
CA LEU A 69 11.09 12.99 11.33
C LEU A 69 11.59 12.77 9.91
N THR A 70 12.60 11.92 9.76
CA THR A 70 13.11 11.53 8.45
C THR A 70 12.69 10.10 8.17
N LEU A 71 11.98 9.89 7.07
CA LEU A 71 11.48 8.59 6.66
C LEU A 71 12.27 8.13 5.42
N LYS A 72 12.89 6.95 5.49
CA LYS A 72 13.51 6.30 4.34
C LYS A 72 12.63 5.14 3.90
N LEU A 73 12.25 5.15 2.63
CA LEU A 73 11.37 4.16 2.03
C LEU A 73 12.07 3.45 0.88
N ASP A 74 11.84 2.15 0.80
CA ASP A 74 12.18 1.29 -0.32
C ASP A 74 10.91 0.61 -0.82
N GLN A 75 10.79 0.44 -2.13
CA GLN A 75 9.58 -0.08 -2.76
C GLN A 75 9.88 -1.07 -3.88
N GLU A 76 9.21 -2.21 -3.83
CA GLU A 76 9.13 -3.18 -4.92
C GLU A 76 7.64 -3.45 -5.23
N PHE A 77 7.16 -2.90 -6.35
CA PHE A 77 5.73 -2.90 -6.70
C PHE A 77 4.85 -2.35 -5.55
N GLN A 78 3.87 -3.11 -5.08
CA GLN A 78 3.02 -2.77 -3.93
C GLN A 78 3.66 -3.05 -2.55
N ARG A 79 4.88 -3.58 -2.51
CA ARG A 79 5.59 -3.90 -1.26
C ARG A 79 6.46 -2.70 -0.86
N VAL A 80 6.11 -2.06 0.24
CA VAL A 80 6.88 -0.94 0.81
C VAL A 80 7.52 -1.39 2.11
N ARG A 81 8.75 -0.96 2.33
CA ARG A 81 9.46 -1.10 3.61
C ARG A 81 10.09 0.24 3.96
N GLY A 82 10.30 0.48 5.24
CA GLY A 82 10.96 1.71 5.64
C GLY A 82 11.42 1.78 7.07
N GLU A 83 12.20 2.82 7.32
CA GLU A 83 12.71 3.19 8.62
C GLU A 83 12.54 4.69 8.85
N ALA A 84 12.24 5.05 10.09
CA ALA A 84 12.03 6.41 10.53
C ALA A 84 13.10 6.81 11.55
N PHE A 85 13.60 8.04 11.41
CA PHE A 85 14.57 8.65 12.32
C PHE A 85 13.93 9.87 12.96
N GLU A 86 13.86 9.89 14.30
CA GLU A 86 13.38 11.04 15.06
C GLU A 86 14.56 11.95 15.45
N GLY A 87 14.59 13.17 14.90
CA GLY A 87 15.60 14.18 15.22
C GLY A 87 17.01 13.77 14.74
N ILE A 88 17.98 13.80 15.66
CA ILE A 88 19.39 13.44 15.39
C ILE A 88 19.69 12.01 15.88
N SER A 89 18.68 11.25 16.34
CA SER A 89 18.88 9.87 16.79
C SER A 89 19.46 9.03 15.64
N PRO A 90 20.59 8.32 15.85
CA PRO A 90 21.12 7.41 14.85
C PRO A 90 20.37 6.07 14.82
N ILE A 91 19.49 5.82 15.81
CA ILE A 91 18.74 4.58 15.92
C ILE A 91 17.42 4.72 15.14
N PRO A 92 17.21 3.92 14.09
CA PRO A 92 15.95 3.92 13.35
C PRO A 92 14.83 3.19 14.10
N VAL A 93 13.60 3.55 13.77
CA VAL A 93 12.38 2.80 14.07
C VAL A 93 11.85 2.23 12.75
N PHE A 94 11.77 0.92 12.63
CA PHE A 94 11.12 0.29 11.47
C PHE A 94 9.63 0.59 11.49
N ILE A 95 9.09 1.00 10.34
CA ILE A 95 7.65 1.14 10.18
C ILE A 95 7.01 -0.25 10.05
N LYS A 96 5.69 -0.31 10.25
CA LYS A 96 4.89 -1.54 10.21
C LYS A 96 3.61 -1.29 9.42
N ASP A 97 2.88 -2.37 9.12
CA ASP A 97 1.56 -2.33 8.48
C ASP A 97 1.55 -1.50 7.18
N GLU A 98 2.65 -1.54 6.43
CA GLU A 98 2.83 -0.76 5.21
C GLU A 98 1.85 -1.21 4.12
N LYS A 99 1.11 -0.24 3.57
CA LYS A 99 0.20 -0.46 2.44
C LYS A 99 0.28 0.71 1.48
N ILE A 100 0.49 0.43 0.20
CA ILE A 100 0.38 1.41 -0.89
C ILE A 100 -0.69 0.93 -1.86
N LYS A 101 -1.71 1.77 -2.12
CA LYS A 101 -2.74 1.50 -3.13
C LYS A 101 -2.93 2.74 -3.98
N GLY A 102 -2.55 2.67 -5.26
CA GLY A 102 -2.44 3.86 -6.10
C GLY A 102 -1.50 4.86 -5.45
N ASN A 103 -2.01 6.05 -5.10
CA ASN A 103 -1.21 7.08 -4.44
C ASN A 103 -1.48 7.25 -2.95
N ILE A 104 -2.12 6.28 -2.29
CA ILE A 104 -2.38 6.31 -0.85
C ILE A 104 -1.41 5.38 -0.13
N LEU A 105 -0.53 5.95 0.69
CA LEU A 105 0.39 5.24 1.57
C LEU A 105 -0.17 5.23 3.01
N GLN A 106 -0.16 4.06 3.63
CA GLN A 106 -0.45 3.86 5.04
C GLN A 106 0.69 3.09 5.70
N PHE A 107 1.02 3.46 6.94
CA PHE A 107 1.98 2.74 7.78
C PHE A 107 1.82 3.12 9.25
N THR A 108 2.33 2.27 10.14
CA THR A 108 2.37 2.48 11.58
C THR A 108 3.82 2.68 12.04
N MET A 109 4.04 3.60 12.97
CA MET A 109 5.32 3.77 13.66
C MET A 109 5.08 3.68 15.17
N GLU A 110 5.87 2.88 15.88
CA GLU A 110 5.82 2.78 17.33
C GLU A 110 7.03 3.50 17.94
N ARG A 111 6.78 4.49 18.80
CA ARG A 111 7.86 5.20 19.50
C ARG A 111 7.71 5.09 21.01
N LYS A 112 8.83 5.16 21.72
CA LYS A 112 8.85 5.24 23.19
C LYS A 112 8.94 6.69 23.62
N LEU A 113 7.87 7.21 24.23
CA LEU A 113 7.81 8.56 24.78
C LEU A 113 7.47 8.49 26.27
N LYS A 114 8.34 9.06 27.12
CA LYS A 114 8.14 9.12 28.59
C LYS A 114 7.78 7.76 29.23
N GLY A 115 8.44 6.68 28.77
CA GLY A 115 8.22 5.33 29.29
C GLY A 115 6.95 4.63 28.78
N ARG A 116 6.21 5.23 27.84
CA ARG A 116 5.06 4.62 27.17
C ARG A 116 5.34 4.41 25.69
N THR A 117 4.79 3.35 25.12
CA THR A 117 4.78 3.16 23.67
C THR A 117 3.60 3.94 23.10
N GLU A 118 3.86 4.86 22.18
CA GLU A 118 2.85 5.52 21.35
C GLU A 118 2.83 4.87 19.97
N SER A 119 1.67 4.36 19.56
CA SER A 119 1.42 3.88 18.20
C SER A 119 0.90 5.03 17.34
N MET A 120 1.60 5.30 16.24
CA MET A 120 1.36 6.41 15.32
C MET A 120 0.96 5.86 13.95
N HIS A 121 -0.32 5.98 13.59
CA HIS A 121 -0.86 5.52 12.32
C HIS A 121 -0.89 6.66 11.30
N PHE A 122 -0.07 6.56 10.26
CA PHE A 122 0.01 7.52 9.17
C PHE A 122 -0.84 7.06 7.99
N GLU A 123 -1.58 8.00 7.41
CA GLU A 123 -2.21 7.88 6.10
C GLU A 123 -1.88 9.14 5.30
N GLY A 124 -1.37 8.96 4.08
CA GLY A 124 -0.95 10.06 3.22
C GLY A 124 -1.21 9.80 1.75
N ARG A 125 -1.49 10.88 1.02
CA ARG A 125 -1.54 10.89 -0.44
C ARG A 125 -0.20 11.37 -0.99
N VAL A 126 0.37 10.60 -1.90
CA VAL A 126 1.61 10.88 -2.62
C VAL A 126 1.25 11.64 -3.91
N GLN A 127 1.92 12.75 -4.15
CA GLN A 127 1.86 13.47 -5.41
C GLN A 127 3.22 14.09 -5.68
N ASP A 128 3.88 13.61 -6.74
CA ASP A 128 5.22 14.01 -7.12
C ASP A 128 6.20 13.86 -5.92
N HIS A 129 6.80 14.97 -5.49
CA HIS A 129 7.80 15.02 -4.41
C HIS A 129 7.18 15.38 -3.05
N ILE A 130 5.86 15.29 -2.93
CA ILE A 130 5.10 15.69 -1.75
C ILE A 130 4.21 14.54 -1.29
N MET A 131 4.22 14.31 0.02
CA MET A 131 3.24 13.48 0.70
C MET A 131 2.47 14.32 1.71
N GLN A 132 1.17 14.13 1.81
CA GLN A 132 0.36 14.84 2.80
C GLN A 132 -0.82 14.00 3.27
N GLY A 133 -1.19 14.13 4.53
CA GLY A 133 -2.36 13.44 5.05
C GLY A 133 -2.55 13.63 6.55
N THR A 134 -3.00 12.55 7.20
CA THR A 134 -3.34 12.56 8.62
C THR A 134 -2.64 11.45 9.38
N LEU A 135 -2.34 11.74 10.64
CA LEU A 135 -1.74 10.86 11.62
C LEU A 135 -2.72 10.69 12.78
N LYS A 136 -2.95 9.46 13.21
CA LYS A 136 -3.63 9.16 14.48
C LYS A 136 -2.63 8.62 15.48
N ILE A 137 -2.72 9.06 16.73
CA ILE A 137 -1.89 8.55 17.82
C ILE A 137 -2.80 7.82 18.81
N GLU A 138 -2.57 6.52 19.00
CA GLU A 138 -3.34 5.74 19.97
C GLU A 138 -3.13 6.28 21.40
N GLY A 139 -4.20 6.29 22.19
CA GLY A 139 -4.14 6.67 23.61
C GLY A 139 -4.02 8.18 23.89
N ARG A 140 -4.11 9.07 22.88
CA ARG A 140 -4.12 10.52 23.07
C ARG A 140 -5.55 11.10 22.94
N PRO A 141 -6.22 11.48 24.04
CA PRO A 141 -7.50 12.19 23.97
C PRO A 141 -7.29 13.62 23.46
N GLY A 142 -8.06 14.04 22.44
CA GLY A 142 -8.20 15.45 22.08
C GLY A 142 -7.83 15.90 20.65
N LYS A 143 -7.34 15.03 19.76
CA LYS A 143 -7.31 15.28 18.30
C LYS A 143 -7.39 13.95 17.55
N GLU A 144 -8.53 13.63 16.96
CA GLU A 144 -8.73 12.33 16.27
C GLU A 144 -7.79 12.14 15.07
N LYS A 145 -7.35 13.23 14.43
CA LYS A 145 -6.45 13.22 13.26
C LYS A 145 -5.57 14.48 13.26
N ILE A 146 -4.25 14.30 13.26
CA ILE A 146 -3.25 15.36 13.17
C ILE A 146 -2.79 15.47 11.71
N LYS A 147 -2.76 16.66 11.13
CA LYS A 147 -2.23 16.84 9.77
C LYS A 147 -0.72 16.67 9.74
N TRP A 148 -0.20 16.07 8.68
CA TRP A 148 1.24 16.01 8.41
C TRP A 148 1.53 16.23 6.92
N LYS A 149 2.76 16.65 6.64
CA LYS A 149 3.30 16.78 5.28
C LYS A 149 4.70 16.20 5.24
N ALA A 150 5.12 15.69 4.10
CA ALA A 150 6.49 15.28 3.84
C ALA A 150 6.95 15.74 2.46
N ARG A 151 8.25 15.99 2.34
CA ARG A 151 8.89 16.36 1.08
C ARG A 151 10.06 15.42 0.80
N LEU A 152 10.16 14.93 -0.44
CA LEU A 152 11.30 14.15 -0.91
C LEU A 152 12.55 15.05 -0.94
N VAL A 153 13.70 14.53 -0.52
CA VAL A 153 14.94 15.31 -0.36
C VAL A 153 16.08 14.80 -1.22
N ASN A 154 15.96 13.60 -1.78
CA ASN A 154 16.92 12.99 -2.70
C ASN A 154 16.19 12.48 -3.95
#